data_AF-A0A5E4L9X5-F1
#
_entry.id   AF-A0A5E4L9X5-F1
#
_cell.length_a   1.000
_cell.length_b   1.000
_cell.length_c   1.000
_cell.angle_alpha   90.00
_cell.angle_beta   90.00
_cell.angle_gamma   90.00
#
_symmetry.space_group_name_H-M   'P 1'
#
loop_
_entity.id
_entity.type
_entity.pdbx_description
1 polymer ?
#
loop_
_entity_poly.entity_id
_entity_poly.type
_entity_poly.pdbx_seq_one_letter_code
_entity_poly.pdbx_strand_id
1 'polypeptide(L)' 'MQIIGTTTVTDGNKIVLISKIAKKINAKKGDTIVFFENEKKEIIIQKA' A
#
# COMPACT_ATOMS: atom_id res chain seq x y z
N MET A 1 2.85 14.53 6.97
CA MET A 1 2.23 13.21 6.66
C MET A 1 1.50 12.70 7.89
N GLN A 2 0.43 11.94 7.73
CA GLN A 2 -0.28 11.29 8.84
C GLN A 2 -0.21 9.77 8.66
N ILE A 3 0.09 9.04 9.73
CA ILE A 3 0.02 7.58 9.73
C ILE A 3 -1.45 7.17 9.72
N ILE A 4 -1.84 6.41 8.70
CA ILE A 4 -3.22 5.97 8.46
C ILE A 4 -3.44 4.47 8.77
N GLY A 5 -2.37 3.79 9.15
CA GLY A 5 -2.31 2.45 9.72
C GLY A 5 -0.92 1.85 9.57
N THR A 6 -0.71 0.69 10.19
CA THR A 6 0.56 -0.05 10.17
C THR A 6 0.28 -1.52 9.84
N THR A 7 1.28 -2.19 9.28
CA THR A 7 1.26 -3.62 8.99
C THR A 7 2.70 -4.13 9.14
N THR A 8 2.85 -5.40 9.49
CA THR A 8 4.17 -6.03 9.62
C THR A 8 4.48 -6.78 8.32
N VAL A 9 5.75 -6.81 7.95
CA VAL A 9 6.22 -7.63 6.83
C VAL A 9 6.10 -9.10 7.22
N THR A 10 5.43 -9.89 6.38
CA THR A 10 5.28 -11.34 6.53
C THR A 10 6.22 -12.07 5.58
N ASP A 11 6.22 -13.40 5.67
CA ASP A 11 7.03 -14.27 4.82
C ASP A 11 6.93 -13.93 3.33
N GLY A 12 8.08 -14.01 2.66
CA GLY A 12 8.22 -13.64 1.25
C GLY A 12 8.15 -12.13 0.99
N ASN A 13 8.49 -11.29 1.99
CA ASN A 13 8.52 -9.83 1.90
C ASN A 13 7.16 -9.21 1.52
N LYS A 14 6.08 -9.79 2.03
CA LYS A 14 4.71 -9.35 1.73
C LYS A 14 4.19 -8.45 2.84
N ILE A 15 3.33 -7.50 2.46
CA ILE A 15 2.56 -6.70 3.41
C ILE A 15 1.07 -6.84 3.11
N VAL A 16 0.25 -6.83 4.15
CA VAL A 16 -1.20 -6.80 4.01
C VAL A 16 -1.67 -5.36 3.78
N LEU A 17 -2.44 -5.14 2.71
CA LEU A 17 -3.14 -3.87 2.49
C LEU A 17 -4.32 -3.78 3.46
N ILE A 18 -4.17 -2.98 4.52
CA ILE A 18 -5.20 -2.84 5.54
C ILE A 18 -6.52 -2.33 4.94
N SER A 19 -7.66 -2.81 5.46
CA SER A 19 -8.98 -2.58 4.86
C SER A 19 -9.34 -1.10 4.68
N LYS A 20 -8.88 -0.23 5.58
CA LYS A 20 -9.07 1.22 5.48
C LYS A 20 -8.40 1.80 4.22
N ILE A 21 -7.20 1.35 3.90
CA ILE A 21 -6.46 1.80 2.71
C ILE A 21 -7.04 1.19 1.45
N ALA A 22 -7.35 -0.11 1.47
CA ALA A 22 -8.00 -0.79 0.35
C ALA A 22 -9.30 -0.08 -0.08
N LYS A 23 -10.14 0.32 0.88
CA LYS A 23 -11.34 1.12 0.62
C LYS A 23 -11.01 2.49 0.03
N LYS A 24 -10.01 3.17 0.59
CA LYS A 24 -9.61 4.52 0.16
C LYS A 24 -9.11 4.56 -1.29
N ILE A 25 -8.45 3.50 -1.76
CA ILE A 25 -7.95 3.37 -3.14
C ILE A 25 -8.84 2.50 -4.04
N ASN A 26 -10.02 2.10 -3.55
CA ASN A 26 -10.96 1.19 -4.23
C ASN A 26 -10.26 -0.07 -4.82
N ALA A 27 -9.38 -0.68 -4.01
CA ALA A 27 -8.69 -1.91 -4.35
C ALA A 27 -9.57 -3.13 -4.07
N LYS A 28 -9.63 -4.04 -5.04
CA LYS A 28 -10.30 -5.34 -4.97
C LYS A 28 -9.34 -6.45 -5.39
N LYS A 29 -9.73 -7.70 -5.11
CA LYS A 29 -8.96 -8.88 -5.50
C LYS A 29 -8.70 -8.87 -7.01
N GLY A 30 -7.44 -9.08 -7.39
CA GLY A 30 -7.00 -9.10 -8.79
C GLY A 30 -6.55 -7.75 -9.34
N ASP A 31 -6.74 -6.65 -8.61
CA ASP A 31 -6.18 -5.36 -9.02
C ASP A 31 -4.66 -5.34 -8.85
N THR A 32 -3.97 -4.67 -9.78
CA THR A 32 -2.55 -4.38 -9.68
C THR A 32 -2.33 -3.15 -8.80
N ILE A 33 -1.42 -3.28 -7.84
CA ILE A 33 -0.98 -2.19 -6.95
C ILE A 33 0.45 -1.84 -7.31
N VAL A 34 0.71 -0.56 -7.56
CA VAL A 34 2.02 -0.03 -7.95
C VAL A 34 2.66 0.69 -6.77
N PHE A 35 3.96 0.48 -6.62
CA PHE A 35 4.81 1.15 -5.65
C PHE A 35 5.70 2.14 -6.39
N PHE A 36 5.63 3.42 -6.03
CA PHE A 36 6.47 4.49 -6.57
C PHE A 36 7.38 5.03 -5.48
N GLU A 37 8.57 5.48 -5.84
CA GLU A 37 9.44 6.26 -4.96
C GLU A 37 9.41 7.72 -5.42
N ASN A 38 9.10 8.65 -4.52
CA ASN A 38 9.12 10.08 -4.85
C ASN A 38 10.53 10.68 -4.65
N GLU A 39 10.71 11.96 -4.97
CA GLU A 39 11.99 12.67 -4.82
C GLU A 39 12.53 12.70 -3.38
N LYS A 40 11.65 12.49 -2.39
CA LYS A 40 11.99 12.43 -0.97
C LYS A 40 12.33 11.00 -0.49
N LYS A 41 12.40 10.03 -1.40
CA LYS A 41 12.59 8.60 -1.11
C LYS A 41 11.47 7.97 -0.30
N GLU A 42 10.26 8.52 -0.40
CA GLU A 42 9.07 7.96 0.23
C GLU A 42 8.38 7.01 -0.74
N ILE A 43 7.99 5.83 -0.24
CA ILE A 43 7.23 4.86 -1.03
C ILE A 43 5.74 5.25 -1.02
N ILE A 44 5.19 5.47 -2.21
CA ILE A 44 3.78 5.76 -2.46
C ILE A 44 3.14 4.51 -3.07
N ILE A 45 1.97 4.15 -2.57
CA ILE A 45 1.19 3.00 -3.06
C ILE A 45 -0.04 3.55 -3.79
N GLN A 46 -0.26 3.11 -5.03
CA GLN A 46 -1.45 3.44 -5.81
C GLN A 46 -1.98 2.20 -6.54
N LYS A 47 -3.27 2.22 -6.87
CA LYS A 47 -3.85 1.24 -7.79
C LYS A 47 -3.48 1.64 -9.22
N ALA A 48 -3.08 0.66 -10.04
CA ALA A 48 -2.81 0.85 -11.47
C ALA A 48 -4.08 1.18 -12.26
#